data_AF-A0A8C3J2N6-F1
#
_entry.id   AF-A0A8C3J2N6-F1
#
_cell.length_a   1.000
_cell.length_b   1.000
_cell.length_c   1.000
_cell.angle_alpha   90.00
_cell.angle_beta   90.00
_cell.angle_gamma   90.00
#
_symmetry.space_group_name_H-M   'P 1'
#
loop_
_entity.id
_entity.type
_entity.pdbx_description
1 polymer ?
#
loop_
_entity_poly.entity_id
_entity_poly.type
_entity_poly.pdbx_seq_one_letter_code
_entity_poly.pdbx_strand_id
1 'polypeptide(L)'
;EQTLSHVAKRADWLSEPLVAWSVLLHLYRLTSLPEKPPPIDWVYYKTAVANAGMVDEFEKKVRFSSSIRCCCCFEIQVEAVKSAAEYVQASKSPIVQYEKQLEKFRTMIPFDQMMWEDLNEIFPETKLDKKYPYWPHKPIENL
;
A
#
# COMPACT_ATOMS: atom_id res chain seq x y z
N GLU A 1 13.77 -11.54 7.97
CA GLU A 1 12.29 -11.68 8.09
C GLU A 1 11.48 -10.62 7.35
N GLN A 2 11.94 -9.36 7.22
CA GLN A 2 11.20 -8.31 6.47
C GLN A 2 11.09 -8.51 4.95
N THR A 3 11.96 -9.32 4.34
CA THR A 3 11.92 -9.62 2.90
C THR A 3 10.81 -10.62 2.55
N LEU A 4 10.50 -11.56 3.44
CA LEU A 4 9.45 -12.56 3.23
C LEU A 4 8.04 -11.96 3.38
N SER A 5 7.86 -11.02 4.31
CA SER A 5 6.56 -10.33 4.48
C SER A 5 6.23 -9.38 3.33
N HIS A 6 7.23 -8.76 2.70
CA HIS A 6 7.05 -7.96 1.49
C HIS A 6 6.69 -8.81 0.26
N VAL A 7 7.23 -10.03 0.15
CA VAL A 7 6.87 -10.99 -0.89
C VAL A 7 5.46 -11.56 -0.65
N ALA A 8 5.10 -11.83 0.61
CA ALA A 8 3.78 -12.35 0.97
C ALA A 8 2.64 -11.34 0.69
N LYS A 9 2.81 -10.07 1.05
CA LYS A 9 1.84 -9.01 0.71
C LYS A 9 1.66 -8.80 -0.80
N ARG A 10 2.68 -9.15 -1.59
CA ARG A 10 2.64 -9.08 -3.06
C ARG A 10 1.83 -10.22 -3.69
N ALA A 11 1.35 -11.18 -2.90
CA ALA A 11 0.58 -12.34 -3.34
C ALA A 11 -0.85 -12.40 -2.78
N ASP A 12 -1.25 -11.53 -1.85
CA ASP A 12 -2.61 -11.53 -1.26
C ASP A 12 -3.74 -11.29 -2.28
N TRP A 13 -3.47 -10.59 -3.38
CA TRP A 13 -4.44 -10.38 -4.47
C TRP A 13 -4.74 -11.65 -5.29
N LEU A 14 -3.93 -12.71 -5.13
CA LEU A 14 -4.19 -14.04 -5.71
C LEU A 14 -5.17 -14.88 -4.86
N SER A 15 -5.60 -14.38 -3.69
CA SER A 15 -6.57 -15.06 -2.83
C SER A 15 -8.00 -15.08 -3.39
N GLU A 16 -8.31 -14.17 -4.32
CA GLU A 16 -9.59 -14.17 -5.01
C GLU A 16 -9.57 -15.19 -6.16
N PRO A 17 -10.42 -16.24 -6.11
CA PRO A 17 -10.38 -17.29 -7.12
C PRO A 17 -10.57 -16.71 -8.53
N LEU A 18 -11.48 -15.74 -8.71
CA LEU A 18 -11.74 -15.15 -10.03
C LEU A 18 -10.50 -14.49 -10.65
N VAL A 19 -9.68 -13.82 -9.84
CA VAL A 19 -8.44 -13.19 -10.31
C VAL A 19 -7.38 -14.23 -10.61
N ALA A 20 -7.25 -15.25 -9.75
CA ALA A 20 -6.32 -16.37 -9.96
C ALA A 20 -6.65 -17.17 -11.23
N TRP A 21 -7.92 -17.49 -11.47
CA TRP A 21 -8.39 -18.18 -12.67
C TRP A 21 -8.17 -17.34 -13.94
N SER A 22 -8.42 -16.03 -13.89
CA SER A 22 -8.14 -15.11 -15.00
C SER A 22 -6.65 -15.06 -15.33
N VAL A 23 -5.79 -14.93 -14.31
CA VAL A 23 -4.34 -14.87 -14.50
C VAL A 23 -3.80 -16.20 -15.02
N LEU A 24 -4.24 -17.34 -14.49
CA LEU A 24 -3.84 -18.66 -14.98
C LEU A 24 -4.27 -18.89 -16.44
N LEU A 25 -5.47 -18.48 -16.82
CA LEU A 25 -5.95 -18.56 -18.20
C LEU A 25 -5.09 -17.71 -19.15
N HIS A 26 -4.70 -16.52 -18.73
CA HIS A 26 -3.83 -15.64 -19.51
C HIS A 26 -2.38 -16.16 -19.58
N LEU A 27 -1.85 -16.71 -18.49
CA LEU A 27 -0.52 -17.34 -18.47
C LEU A 27 -0.47 -18.59 -19.36
N TYR A 28 -1.51 -19.43 -19.33
CA TYR A 28 -1.64 -20.58 -20.23
C TYR A 28 -1.70 -20.14 -21.70
N ARG A 29 -2.45 -19.07 -21.99
CA ARG A 29 -2.45 -18.47 -23.34
C ARG A 29 -1.07 -17.97 -23.75
N LEU A 30 -0.38 -17.20 -22.90
CA LEU A 30 0.95 -16.66 -23.23
C LEU A 30 2.01 -17.76 -23.44
N THR A 31 1.95 -18.84 -22.65
CA THR A 31 2.87 -20.00 -22.78
C THR A 31 2.56 -20.87 -24.00
N SER A 32 1.33 -20.84 -24.52
CA SER A 32 0.95 -21.51 -25.77
C SER A 32 1.40 -20.77 -27.04
N LEU A 33 1.74 -19.49 -26.93
CA LEU A 33 2.32 -18.74 -28.06
C LEU A 33 3.82 -19.04 -28.17
N PRO A 34 4.36 -19.21 -29.38
CA PRO A 34 5.81 -19.29 -29.57
C PRO A 34 6.48 -18.00 -29.09
N GLU A 35 7.53 -18.12 -28.28
CA GLU A 35 8.26 -17.01 -27.63
C GLU A 35 8.81 -15.98 -28.65
N LYS A 36 9.04 -16.43 -29.88
CA LYS A 36 9.47 -15.58 -30.99
C LYS A 36 8.48 -15.75 -32.14
N PRO A 37 7.99 -14.65 -32.74
CA PRO A 37 7.28 -14.76 -34.00
C PRO A 37 8.20 -15.46 -35.02
N PRO A 38 7.64 -16.25 -35.96
CA PRO A 38 8.43 -16.86 -37.02
C PRO A 38 9.26 -15.77 -37.73
N PRO A 39 10.55 -16.04 -38.01
CA PRO A 39 11.41 -15.06 -38.67
C PRO A 39 10.78 -14.66 -40.00
N ILE A 40 10.65 -13.36 -40.22
CA ILE A 40 10.13 -12.82 -41.48
C ILE A 40 11.27 -12.83 -42.49
N ASP A 41 11.11 -13.56 -43.60
CA ASP A 41 12.08 -13.60 -44.69
C ASP A 41 12.01 -12.32 -45.55
N TRP A 42 12.65 -11.25 -45.08
CA TRP A 42 12.66 -9.94 -45.76
C TRP A 42 13.30 -9.98 -47.16
N VAL A 43 14.24 -10.90 -47.40
CA VAL A 43 14.90 -11.08 -48.70
C VAL A 43 13.90 -11.49 -49.77
N TYR A 44 12.98 -12.40 -49.45
CA TYR A 44 11.93 -12.85 -50.36
C TYR A 44 10.98 -11.70 -50.73
N TYR A 45 10.55 -10.90 -49.75
CA TYR A 45 9.65 -9.77 -49.98
C TYR A 45 10.30 -8.61 -50.73
N LYS A 46 11.59 -8.34 -50.51
CA LYS A 46 12.33 -7.35 -51.28
C LYS A 46 12.46 -7.72 -52.76
N THR A 47 12.47 -9.02 -53.09
CA THR A 47 12.51 -9.50 -54.47
C THR A 47 11.14 -9.62 -55.13
N ALA A 48 10.09 -9.91 -54.35
CA ALA A 48 8.73 -10.12 -54.85
C ALA A 48 7.91 -8.83 -54.98
N VAL A 49 8.23 -7.79 -54.19
CA VAL A 49 7.52 -6.51 -54.18
C VAL A 49 8.26 -5.49 -55.03
N ALA A 50 7.57 -4.91 -56.02
CA ALA A 50 8.17 -3.95 -56.97
C ALA A 50 8.77 -2.69 -56.31
N ASN A 51 8.27 -2.30 -55.13
CA ASN A 51 8.76 -1.14 -54.37
C ASN A 51 9.52 -1.60 -53.11
N ALA A 52 10.83 -1.82 -53.25
CA ALA A 52 11.70 -2.23 -52.14
C ALA A 52 11.72 -1.23 -50.96
N GLY A 53 11.54 0.08 -51.23
CA GLY A 53 11.48 1.12 -50.20
C GLY A 53 10.31 0.96 -49.21
N MET A 54 9.20 0.34 -49.64
CA MET A 54 8.05 0.09 -48.77
C MET A 54 8.35 -1.02 -47.76
N VAL A 55 9.12 -2.04 -48.15
CA VAL A 55 9.50 -3.18 -47.29
C VAL A 55 10.46 -2.71 -46.19
N ASP A 56 11.36 -1.77 -46.48
CA ASP A 56 12.28 -1.19 -45.49
C ASP A 56 11.56 -0.32 -44.44
N GLU A 57 10.49 0.37 -44.82
CA GLU A 57 9.66 1.11 -43.86
C GLU A 57 8.92 0.19 -42.89
N PHE A 58 8.46 -0.97 -43.37
CA PHE A 58 7.84 -1.99 -42.52
C PHE A 58 8.86 -2.65 -41.58
N GLU A 59 10.07 -2.95 -42.05
CA GLU A 59 11.13 -3.49 -41.20
C GLU A 59 11.43 -2.56 -40.00
N LYS A 60 11.51 -1.24 -40.24
CA LYS A 60 11.74 -0.25 -39.18
C LYS A 60 10.58 -0.14 -38.19
N LYS A 61 9.33 -0.17 -38.67
CA LYS A 61 8.13 -0.09 -37.81
C LYS A 61 7.94 -1.35 -36.95
N VAL A 62 8.24 -2.53 -37.48
CA VAL A 62 8.14 -3.80 -36.72
C VAL A 62 9.15 -3.85 -35.57
N ARG A 63 10.37 -3.32 -35.75
CA ARG A 63 11.38 -3.23 -34.66
C ARG A 63 10.99 -2.27 -33.54
N PHE A 64 10.26 -1.20 -33.84
CA PHE A 64 9.90 -0.17 -32.86
C PHE A 64 8.73 -0.58 -31.94
N SER A 65 7.85 -1.49 -32.39
CA SER A 65 6.63 -1.87 -31.68
C SER A 65 6.83 -2.79 -30.47
N SER A 66 8.03 -3.30 -30.20
CA SER A 66 8.26 -4.29 -29.12
C SER A 66 8.24 -3.72 -27.70
N SER A 67 8.20 -2.39 -27.54
CA SER A 67 8.26 -1.72 -26.24
C SER A 67 7.04 -0.84 -25.97
N ILE A 68 5.85 -1.44 -25.95
CA ILE A 68 4.65 -0.77 -25.43
C ILE A 68 4.72 -0.87 -23.90
N ARG A 69 5.48 0.04 -23.26
CA ARG A 69 5.31 0.32 -21.83
C ARG A 69 3.98 1.05 -21.68
N CYS A 70 3.02 0.37 -21.05
CA CYS A 70 1.67 0.87 -20.86
C CYS A 70 1.66 2.17 -20.03
N CYS A 71 1.10 3.25 -20.58
CA CYS A 71 1.03 4.58 -19.95
C CYS A 71 0.32 4.54 -18.58
N CYS A 72 -0.72 3.71 -18.42
CA CYS A 72 -1.44 3.53 -17.14
C CYS A 72 -0.57 3.01 -16.00
N CYS A 73 0.50 2.28 -16.27
CA CYS A 73 1.35 1.73 -15.21
C CYS A 73 2.19 2.83 -14.53
N PHE A 74 2.50 3.92 -15.25
CA PHE A 74 3.29 5.02 -14.71
C PHE A 74 2.47 5.86 -13.72
N GLU A 75 1.23 6.22 -14.05
CA GLU A 75 0.35 7.00 -13.17
C GLU A 75 0.04 6.25 -11.86
N ILE A 76 -0.25 4.94 -11.95
CA ILE A 76 -0.50 4.09 -10.79
C ILE A 76 0.74 4.01 -9.89
N GLN A 77 1.94 3.91 -10.46
CA GLN A 77 3.17 3.89 -9.67
C GLN A 77 3.45 5.22 -8.97
N VAL A 78 3.24 6.34 -9.66
CA VAL A 78 3.42 7.68 -9.06
C VAL A 78 2.45 7.88 -7.89
N GLU A 79 1.20 7.46 -8.03
CA GLU A 79 0.19 7.59 -6.98
C GLU A 79 0.45 6.65 -5.78
N ALA A 80 0.90 5.42 -6.03
CA ALA A 80 1.30 4.48 -4.99
C ALA A 80 2.50 4.99 -4.18
N VAL A 81 3.46 5.66 -4.80
CA VAL A 81 4.63 6.24 -4.11
C VAL A 81 4.22 7.43 -3.23
N LYS A 82 3.31 8.29 -3.71
CA LYS A 82 2.79 9.43 -2.92
C LYS A 82 2.02 8.97 -1.69
N SER A 83 1.05 8.08 -1.87
CA SER A 83 0.25 7.52 -0.77
C SER A 83 1.12 6.77 0.26
N ALA A 84 2.14 6.05 -0.18
CA ALA A 84 3.10 5.42 0.73
C ALA A 84 3.91 6.46 1.54
N ALA A 85 4.38 7.54 0.90
CA ALA A 85 5.13 8.61 1.58
C ALA A 85 4.25 9.36 2.60
N GLU A 86 3.01 9.66 2.25
CA GLU A 86 2.02 10.29 3.14
C GLU A 86 1.73 9.38 4.35
N TYR A 87 1.54 8.08 4.13
CA TYR A 87 1.30 7.12 5.21
C TYR A 87 2.50 7.04 6.18
N VAL A 88 3.74 7.05 5.67
CA VAL A 88 4.95 7.07 6.50
C VAL A 88 5.03 8.35 7.33
N GLN A 89 4.65 9.51 6.77
CA GLN A 89 4.61 10.76 7.53
C GLN A 89 3.51 10.75 8.58
N ALA A 90 2.30 10.31 8.21
CA ALA A 90 1.16 10.20 9.11
C ALA A 90 1.40 9.21 10.25
N SER A 91 2.17 8.15 10.03
CA SER A 91 2.48 7.14 11.06
C SER A 91 3.48 7.64 12.11
N LYS A 92 4.33 8.62 11.78
CA LYS A 92 5.32 9.14 12.74
C LYS A 92 4.68 9.93 13.89
N SER A 93 3.58 10.64 13.65
CA SER A 93 2.92 11.43 14.70
C SER A 93 2.28 10.59 15.83
N PRO A 94 1.53 9.49 15.57
CA PRO A 94 1.03 8.64 16.64
C PRO A 94 2.16 7.88 17.34
N ILE A 95 3.23 7.47 16.63
CA ILE A 95 4.40 6.82 17.25
C ILE A 95 4.98 7.70 18.36
N VAL A 96 5.23 8.98 18.06
CA VAL A 96 5.76 9.94 19.05
C VAL A 96 4.79 10.16 20.21
N GLN A 97 3.48 10.16 19.96
CA GLN A 97 2.47 10.25 21.03
C GLN A 97 2.50 9.03 21.94
N TYR A 98 2.57 7.82 21.38
CA TYR A 98 2.64 6.57 22.14
C TYR A 98 3.97 6.41 22.89
N GLU A 99 5.09 6.86 22.33
CA GLU A 99 6.38 6.89 23.02
C GLU A 99 6.33 7.77 24.27
N LYS A 100 5.71 8.95 24.18
CA LYS A 100 5.49 9.83 25.35
C LYS A 100 4.60 9.18 26.41
N GLN A 101 3.56 8.47 25.99
CA GLN A 101 2.70 7.72 26.93
C GLN A 101 3.48 6.59 27.62
N LEU A 102 4.32 5.87 26.88
CA LEU A 102 5.18 4.82 27.46
C LEU A 102 6.17 5.40 28.48
N GLU A 103 6.78 6.54 28.18
CA GLU A 103 7.70 7.21 29.10
C GLU A 103 6.98 7.67 30.38
N LYS A 104 5.75 8.17 30.26
CA LYS A 104 4.87 8.48 31.39
C LYS A 104 4.61 7.25 32.28
N PHE A 105 4.29 6.09 31.69
CA PHE A 105 4.08 4.84 32.44
C PHE A 105 5.37 4.25 33.02
N ARG A 106 6.54 4.54 32.45
CA ARG A 106 7.83 4.10 33.01
C ARG A 106 8.29 4.95 34.19
N THR A 107 7.93 6.23 34.18
CA THR A 107 8.34 7.20 35.20
C THR A 107 7.38 7.22 36.40
N MET A 108 6.15 6.71 36.23
CA MET A 108 5.17 6.68 37.32
C MET A 108 5.56 5.72 38.45
N ILE A 109 5.16 6.08 39.65
CA ILE A 109 5.24 5.21 40.84
C ILE A 109 4.36 3.96 40.58
N PRO A 110 4.78 2.76 41.03
CA PRO A 110 3.96 1.56 40.92
C PRO A 110 2.55 1.78 41.47
N PHE A 111 1.55 1.22 40.79
CA PHE A 111 0.13 1.47 41.08
C PHE A 111 -0.25 1.25 42.56
N ASP A 112 0.33 0.24 43.21
CA ASP A 112 0.05 -0.12 44.62
C ASP A 112 0.54 0.94 45.63
N GLN A 113 1.50 1.78 45.22
CA GLN A 113 2.12 2.79 46.09
C GLN A 113 1.75 4.22 45.68
N MET A 114 0.92 4.39 44.65
CA MET A 114 0.56 5.69 44.11
C MET A 114 -0.54 6.34 44.96
N MET A 115 -0.30 7.56 45.41
CA MET A 115 -1.31 8.34 46.15
C MET A 115 -2.21 9.11 45.18
N TRP A 116 -3.39 9.51 45.67
CA TRP A 116 -4.39 10.24 44.88
C TRP A 116 -3.89 11.61 44.39
N GLU A 117 -2.91 12.21 45.09
CA GLU A 117 -2.24 13.46 44.70
C GLU A 117 -1.36 13.23 43.45
N ASP A 118 -0.48 12.22 43.50
CA ASP A 118 0.40 11.83 42.40
C ASP A 118 -0.41 11.43 41.15
N LEU A 119 -1.52 10.70 41.34
CA LEU A 119 -2.42 10.32 40.26
C LEU A 119 -3.00 11.56 39.56
N ASN A 120 -3.36 12.61 40.29
CA ASN A 120 -3.90 13.83 39.70
C ASN A 120 -2.85 14.68 38.97
N GLU A 121 -1.57 14.59 39.36
CA GLU A 121 -0.47 15.24 38.64
C GLU A 121 -0.16 14.52 37.32
N ILE A 122 -0.11 13.19 37.36
CA ILE A 122 0.19 12.37 36.20
C ILE A 122 -1.03 12.33 35.26
N PHE A 123 -2.25 12.25 35.77
CA PHE A 123 -3.50 12.17 35.02
C PHE A 123 -4.45 13.32 35.42
N PRO A 124 -4.26 14.52 34.86
CA PRO A 124 -5.14 15.64 35.15
C PRO A 124 -6.57 15.41 34.64
N GLU A 125 -6.78 14.52 33.66
CA GLU A 125 -8.10 14.12 33.16
C GLU A 125 -8.94 13.34 34.19
N THR A 126 -8.30 12.62 35.13
CA THR A 126 -9.01 11.92 36.19
C THR A 126 -9.36 12.82 37.37
N LYS A 127 -8.91 14.08 37.34
CA LYS A 127 -9.18 15.04 38.40
C LYS A 127 -10.67 15.37 38.41
N LEU A 128 -11.32 15.03 39.52
CA LEU A 128 -12.72 15.32 39.76
C LEU A 128 -12.99 16.83 39.69
N ASP A 129 -13.89 17.25 38.80
CA ASP A 129 -14.31 18.66 38.67
C ASP A 129 -15.18 19.10 39.85
N LYS A 130 -14.73 20.09 40.61
CA LYS A 130 -15.41 20.59 41.83
C LYS A 130 -16.73 21.31 41.60
N LYS A 131 -17.19 21.39 40.35
CA LYS A 131 -18.35 22.20 39.95
C LYS A 131 -19.69 21.56 40.33
N TYR A 132 -19.76 20.23 40.43
CA TYR A 132 -20.99 19.51 40.72
C TYR A 132 -20.80 18.57 41.92
N PRO A 133 -21.83 18.37 42.76
CA PRO A 133 -21.80 17.38 43.82
C PRO A 133 -21.55 15.98 43.25
N TYR A 134 -20.56 15.27 43.78
CA TYR A 134 -20.11 13.97 43.25
C TYR A 134 -21.01 12.79 43.60
N TRP A 135 -21.87 12.97 44.61
CA TRP A 135 -22.82 11.95 45.03
C TRP A 135 -24.09 12.09 44.21
N PRO A 136 -24.73 10.98 43.78
CA PRO A 136 -26.05 11.04 43.16
C PRO A 136 -27.06 11.52 44.21
N HIS A 137 -27.21 12.84 44.33
CA HIS A 137 -28.29 13.43 45.10
C HIS A 137 -29.57 13.21 44.31
N LYS A 138 -30.59 12.66 44.97
CA LYS A 138 -31.95 12.91 44.50
C LYS A 138 -32.15 14.44 44.54
N PRO A 139 -32.80 15.03 43.52
CA PRO A 139 -33.27 16.41 43.64
C PRO A 139 -34.03 16.53 44.96
N ILE A 140 -33.83 17.62 45.69
CA ILE A 140 -34.51 17.84 46.99
C ILE A 140 -36.03 17.75 46.82
N GLU A 141 -36.55 18.02 45.62
CA GLU A 141 -37.95 17.84 45.23
C GLU A 141 -38.49 16.40 45.35
N ASN A 142 -37.61 15.39 45.46
CA ASN A 142 -37.93 13.96 45.55
C ASN A 142 -37.51 13.30 46.90
N LEU A 143 -37.23 14.10 47.95
CA LEU A 143 -37.00 13.64 49.33
C LEU A 143 -38.22 13.99 50.21
#